data_AF-A0A6P8WB14-F1
#
_entry.id   AF-A0A6P8WB14-F1
#
_cell.length_a   1.000
_cell.length_b   1.000
_cell.length_c   1.000
_cell.angle_alpha   90.00
_cell.angle_beta   90.00
_cell.angle_gamma   90.00
#
_symmetry.space_group_name_H-M   'P 1'
#
loop_
_entity.id
_entity.type
_entity.pdbx_description
1 polymer ?
#
loop_
_entity_poly.entity_id
_entity_poly.type
_entity_poly.pdbx_seq_one_letter_code
_entity_poly.pdbx_strand_id
1 'polypeptide(L)'
;MCSHGDASGNLEEDWHEPPSVTPNVAKTQWEAEAAQTLLSSELITSNSNVDNNNVSLVLAAKDLKERTDETELSVESQMQNFMLCLESYAAIPEYALSEEVFNVDKPLEAVRLGAELPSKTLSQAHTVGNKLLLTITEVYSPFQFWFQEAEDAAMLRQMSYEMYNLYNDPHGLSWNLALYFVRPGYICAAYHECIWKRARIINVLSTNEVTVYCVDYGQCAQLTTKQLNFLHKRFMEQPAISMRGTLTDVYPLDYHWSANATLHFKRLVRQRDLYAIIKDTDLEERILFVNIFEISDFQHSISEQLISARLAGFSRNYSDETIKAHNGRRVRYIRERLPSFDMLEQQLFVADSDKYEEMFDNIVYNSQFYKHFVAPKLTNPFRYKLEEALANWLEKFKRRKELEMSSIS
;
A
#
# COMPACT_ATOMS: atom_id res chain seq x y z
N MET A 1 32.71 7.22 -60.62
CA MET A 1 33.19 8.45 -59.95
C MET A 1 33.08 8.18 -58.45
N CYS A 2 34.18 7.71 -57.88
CA CYS A 2 34.36 7.39 -56.45
C CYS A 2 35.70 8.00 -56.03
N SER A 3 35.69 8.85 -55.01
CA SER A 3 36.82 9.51 -54.33
C SER A 3 36.18 10.65 -53.50
N HIS A 4 36.39 10.92 -52.22
CA HIS A 4 37.35 10.60 -51.16
C HIS A 4 36.58 10.76 -49.82
N GLY A 5 37.02 10.35 -48.62
CA GLY A 5 38.30 9.84 -48.17
C GLY A 5 38.22 9.44 -46.69
N ASP A 6 39.20 8.64 -46.30
CA ASP A 6 39.47 8.21 -44.93
C ASP A 6 39.99 9.36 -44.05
N ALA A 7 39.60 9.34 -42.78
CA ALA A 7 40.37 9.95 -41.69
C ALA A 7 40.16 9.12 -40.41
N SER A 8 41.06 8.17 -40.22
CA SER A 8 41.33 7.52 -38.96
C SER A 8 41.99 8.52 -38.01
N GLY A 9 41.36 8.77 -36.86
CA GLY A 9 41.91 9.55 -35.75
C GLY A 9 41.83 8.72 -34.48
N ASN A 10 42.99 8.21 -34.06
CA ASN A 10 43.23 7.69 -32.72
C ASN A 10 43.07 8.83 -31.69
N LEU A 11 42.27 8.59 -30.66
CA LEU A 11 42.37 9.27 -29.37
C LEU A 11 42.35 8.19 -28.28
N GLU A 12 43.55 7.70 -27.97
CA GLU A 12 43.90 7.29 -26.61
C GLU A 12 44.10 8.55 -25.74
N GLU A 13 44.12 8.37 -24.40
CA GLU A 13 44.13 9.38 -23.30
C GLU A 13 42.71 9.74 -22.79
N ASP A 14 42.34 9.60 -21.52
CA ASP A 14 43.05 9.28 -20.28
C ASP A 14 42.05 8.66 -19.27
N TRP A 15 42.33 7.44 -18.81
CA TRP A 15 41.65 6.86 -17.65
C TRP A 15 42.34 7.36 -16.38
N HIS A 16 41.85 8.48 -15.84
CA HIS A 16 42.14 8.84 -14.45
C HIS A 16 41.22 8.06 -13.50
N GLU A 17 41.84 7.23 -12.66
CA GLU A 17 41.18 6.60 -11.52
C GLU A 17 40.54 7.66 -10.62
N PRO A 18 39.26 7.51 -10.22
CA PRO A 18 38.68 8.40 -9.21
C PRO A 18 39.34 8.13 -7.85
N PRO A 19 39.71 9.19 -7.10
CA PRO A 19 40.40 9.03 -5.83
C PRO A 19 39.50 8.35 -4.79
N SER A 20 40.10 7.45 -4.02
CA SER A 20 39.52 6.79 -2.85
C SER A 20 39.00 7.82 -1.84
N VAL A 21 37.68 7.92 -1.70
CA VAL A 21 37.04 8.73 -0.67
C VAL A 21 36.89 7.90 0.60
N THR A 22 37.75 8.16 1.57
CA THR A 22 37.56 7.76 2.98
C THR A 22 36.35 8.52 3.57
N PRO A 23 35.50 7.89 4.40
CA PRO A 23 34.38 8.57 5.02
C PRO A 23 34.89 9.43 6.19
N ASN A 24 34.79 10.75 6.08
CA ASN A 24 35.03 11.64 7.21
C ASN A 24 33.91 12.69 7.34
N VAL A 25 33.09 12.48 8.37
CA VAL A 25 32.44 13.44 9.26
C VAL A 25 32.16 14.85 8.68
N ALA A 26 30.93 15.04 8.22
CA ALA A 26 30.27 16.34 8.11
C ALA A 26 28.78 16.20 8.48
N LYS A 27 28.52 15.77 9.72
CA LYS A 27 27.29 16.10 10.44
C LYS A 27 27.51 17.47 11.09
N THR A 28 26.42 18.19 11.37
CA THR A 28 26.36 19.44 12.18
C THR A 28 26.53 20.81 11.48
N GLN A 29 25.83 21.05 10.37
CA GLN A 29 25.49 22.44 9.98
C GLN A 29 23.97 22.69 9.83
N TRP A 30 23.18 21.66 9.54
CA TRP A 30 21.71 21.78 9.45
C TRP A 30 20.99 21.76 10.82
N GLU A 31 21.59 21.13 11.83
CA GLU A 31 21.01 21.02 13.18
C GLU A 31 21.06 22.35 13.95
N ALA A 32 21.98 23.26 13.59
CA ALA A 32 22.14 24.57 14.23
C ALA A 32 21.09 25.60 13.75
N GLU A 33 20.67 25.54 12.47
CA GLU A 33 19.68 26.46 11.90
C GLU A 33 18.24 26.12 12.33
N ALA A 34 17.95 24.84 12.60
CA ALA A 34 16.66 24.39 13.13
C ALA A 34 16.42 24.87 14.59
N ALA A 35 17.48 24.94 15.40
CA ALA A 35 17.41 25.40 16.79
C ALA A 35 17.18 26.93 16.91
N GLN A 36 17.73 27.72 15.99
CA GLN A 36 17.58 29.19 15.99
C GLN A 36 16.18 29.66 15.56
N THR A 37 15.47 28.84 14.77
CA THR A 37 14.10 29.16 14.31
C THR A 37 13.03 28.84 15.37
N LEU A 38 13.33 27.94 16.32
CA LEU A 38 12.45 27.61 17.44
C LEU A 38 12.51 28.64 18.59
N LEU A 39 13.60 29.41 18.69
CA LEU A 39 13.78 30.42 19.74
C LEU A 39 13.10 31.77 19.46
N SER A 40 12.63 32.00 18.22
CA SER A 40 12.01 33.27 17.81
C SER A 40 10.48 33.26 17.81
N SER A 41 9.83 32.12 18.11
CA SER A 41 8.36 32.00 18.15
C SER A 41 7.74 32.04 19.55
N GLU A 42 8.52 32.09 20.64
CA GLU A 42 8.01 32.15 22.03
C GLU A 42 7.62 33.57 22.52
N LEU A 43 7.44 34.54 21.62
CA LEU A 43 7.06 35.91 21.98
C LEU A 43 5.63 36.29 21.57
N ILE A 44 4.67 35.36 21.58
CA ILE A 44 3.24 35.72 21.58
C ILE A 44 2.45 34.73 22.43
N THR A 45 2.14 35.09 23.68
CA THR A 45 0.84 34.84 24.33
C THR A 45 0.83 35.47 25.73
N SER A 46 0.68 36.80 25.78
CA SER A 46 -0.02 37.42 26.91
C SER A 46 -1.46 37.64 26.49
N ASN A 47 -2.35 36.70 26.82
CA ASN A 47 -3.65 36.99 27.45
C ASN A 47 -4.61 35.80 27.43
N SER A 48 -5.26 35.66 28.58
CA SER A 48 -6.54 34.99 28.86
C SER A 48 -6.53 33.48 29.10
N ASN A 49 -6.68 33.16 30.40
CA ASN A 49 -7.27 31.97 31.02
C ASN A 49 -6.93 30.61 30.41
N VAL A 50 -5.81 30.04 30.86
CA VAL A 50 -5.55 28.60 30.81
C VAL A 50 -5.16 28.13 32.21
N ASP A 51 -5.75 27.02 32.62
CA ASP A 51 -5.75 26.44 33.96
C ASP A 51 -4.37 26.41 34.66
N ASN A 52 -4.39 26.74 35.96
CA ASN A 52 -3.24 26.82 36.87
C ASN A 52 -2.40 25.53 37.01
N ASN A 53 -2.76 24.43 36.32
CA ASN A 53 -1.99 23.19 36.34
C ASN A 53 -0.86 23.13 35.29
N ASN A 54 -0.90 23.93 34.21
CA ASN A 54 0.16 23.90 33.19
C ASN A 54 1.35 24.81 33.51
N VAL A 55 1.15 25.86 34.31
CA VAL A 55 2.24 26.76 34.73
C VAL A 55 3.19 26.05 35.73
N SER A 56 2.66 25.11 36.51
CA SER A 56 3.44 24.31 37.48
C SER A 56 4.45 23.36 36.80
N LEU A 57 4.09 22.77 35.66
CA LEU A 57 4.94 21.82 34.92
C LEU A 57 6.09 22.51 34.18
N VAL A 58 5.86 23.69 33.62
CA VAL A 58 6.90 24.46 32.91
C VAL A 58 7.92 25.05 33.89
N LEU A 59 7.49 25.44 35.09
CA LEU A 59 8.40 25.91 36.15
C LEU A 59 9.23 24.74 36.73
N ALA A 60 8.64 23.56 36.91
CA ALA A 60 9.37 22.37 37.35
C ALA A 60 10.45 21.91 36.34
N ALA A 61 10.20 22.06 35.04
CA ALA A 61 11.18 21.74 34.00
C ALA A 61 12.34 22.76 33.91
N LYS A 62 12.11 24.02 34.30
CA LYS A 62 13.15 25.05 34.40
C LYS A 62 14.08 24.82 35.60
N ASP A 63 13.51 24.47 36.76
CA ASP A 63 14.29 24.19 37.98
C ASP A 63 15.19 22.94 37.86
N LEU A 64 14.86 22.00 36.96
CA LEU A 64 15.69 20.83 36.66
C LEU A 64 16.88 21.12 35.74
N LYS A 65 16.88 22.27 35.02
CA LYS A 65 17.95 22.62 34.08
C LYS A 65 19.06 23.49 34.69
N GLU A 66 18.79 24.14 35.83
CA GLU A 66 19.76 25.03 36.51
C GLU A 66 20.54 24.33 37.64
N ARG A 67 20.43 23.00 37.78
CA ARG A 67 21.09 22.22 38.85
C ARG A 67 22.01 21.10 38.35
N THR A 68 22.67 21.31 37.23
CA THR A 68 23.81 20.47 36.81
C THR A 68 25.11 21.19 37.13
N ASP A 69 25.43 21.30 38.42
CA ASP A 69 26.82 21.40 38.84
C ASP A 69 27.39 19.98 38.92
N GLU A 70 28.59 19.83 38.37
CA GLU A 70 29.35 18.59 38.13
C GLU A 70 29.56 17.73 39.38
N THR A 71 28.54 16.98 39.77
CA THR A 71 28.70 15.81 40.63
C THR A 71 28.04 14.63 39.94
N GLU A 72 28.82 13.58 39.67
CA GLU A 72 28.32 12.31 39.16
C GLU A 72 27.19 11.85 40.09
N LEU A 73 25.94 12.07 39.65
CA LEU A 73 24.76 11.61 40.37
C LEU A 73 24.90 10.10 40.53
N SER A 74 24.71 9.61 41.76
CA SER A 74 24.77 8.17 42.03
C SER A 74 23.78 7.43 41.12
N VAL A 75 24.08 6.17 40.81
CA VAL A 75 23.23 5.32 39.97
C VAL A 75 21.79 5.27 40.50
N GLU A 76 21.60 5.33 41.82
CA GLU A 76 20.25 5.45 42.41
C GLU A 76 19.56 6.77 42.06
N SER A 77 20.24 7.92 42.11
CA SER A 77 19.60 9.18 41.76
C SER A 77 19.35 9.31 40.25
N GLN A 78 20.19 8.72 39.41
CA GLN A 78 19.94 8.61 37.96
C GLN A 78 18.72 7.71 37.69
N MET A 79 18.62 6.59 38.40
CA MET A 79 17.48 5.67 38.29
C MET A 79 16.20 6.30 38.84
N GLN A 80 16.29 7.08 39.93
CA GLN A 80 15.17 7.81 40.49
C GLN A 80 14.68 8.90 39.54
N ASN A 81 15.58 9.64 38.90
CA ASN A 81 15.24 10.64 37.88
C ASN A 81 14.65 9.99 36.63
N PHE A 82 15.15 8.82 36.22
CA PHE A 82 14.58 8.04 35.12
C PHE A 82 13.16 7.54 35.45
N MET A 83 12.94 7.05 36.68
CA MET A 83 11.62 6.63 37.17
C MET A 83 10.66 7.81 37.30
N LEU A 84 11.12 8.97 37.79
CA LEU A 84 10.34 10.22 37.82
C LEU A 84 10.01 10.72 36.42
N CYS A 85 10.92 10.59 35.45
CA CYS A 85 10.63 10.90 34.06
C CYS A 85 9.55 9.96 33.49
N LEU A 86 9.67 8.65 33.75
CA LEU A 86 8.65 7.66 33.38
C LEU A 86 7.29 7.89 34.06
N GLU A 87 7.28 8.40 35.29
CA GLU A 87 6.06 8.77 36.02
C GLU A 87 5.48 10.12 35.54
N SER A 88 6.33 11.04 35.08
CA SER A 88 5.96 12.35 34.51
C SER A 88 5.45 12.26 33.06
N TYR A 89 5.88 11.23 32.31
CA TYR A 89 5.07 10.64 31.25
C TYR A 89 3.93 9.89 31.92
N ALA A 90 3.05 10.64 32.60
CA ALA A 90 1.79 10.13 33.09
C ALA A 90 1.20 9.33 31.93
N ALA A 91 1.12 8.01 32.13
CA ALA A 91 0.64 7.09 31.12
C ALA A 91 -0.60 7.73 30.53
N ILE A 92 -0.52 8.16 29.25
CA ILE A 92 -1.68 8.74 28.57
C ILE A 92 -2.74 7.68 28.75
N PRO A 93 -3.83 7.98 29.51
CA PRO A 93 -4.79 6.94 29.82
C PRO A 93 -5.25 6.32 28.52
N GLU A 94 -5.52 5.02 28.48
CA GLU A 94 -5.89 4.34 27.23
C GLU A 94 -7.08 5.03 26.54
N TYR A 95 -7.98 5.65 27.32
CA TYR A 95 -9.09 6.48 26.82
C TYR A 95 -8.65 7.80 26.19
N ALA A 96 -7.51 8.38 26.57
CA ALA A 96 -6.91 9.57 25.96
C ALA A 96 -6.12 9.24 24.67
N LEU A 97 -5.93 7.96 24.37
CA LEU A 97 -5.49 7.45 23.07
C LEU A 97 -6.66 6.89 22.23
N SER A 98 -7.90 6.97 22.73
CA SER A 98 -9.06 6.49 21.98
C SER A 98 -9.37 7.45 20.81
N GLU A 99 -9.94 6.93 19.73
CA GLU A 99 -10.42 7.75 18.61
C GLU A 99 -11.35 8.88 19.07
N GLU A 100 -12.01 8.74 20.23
CA GLU A 100 -13.00 9.71 20.74
C GLU A 100 -12.35 11.04 21.14
N VAL A 101 -11.10 11.03 21.61
CA VAL A 101 -10.35 12.26 21.95
C VAL A 101 -9.79 12.94 20.69
N PHE A 102 -9.48 12.16 19.63
CA PHE A 102 -9.02 12.69 18.34
C PHE A 102 -10.15 13.00 17.35
N ASN A 103 -11.40 12.66 17.66
CA ASN A 103 -12.58 12.90 16.81
C ASN A 103 -12.95 14.39 16.68
N VAL A 104 -12.27 15.29 17.39
CA VAL A 104 -12.55 16.75 17.36
C VAL A 104 -12.43 17.31 15.93
N ASP A 105 -11.52 16.76 15.11
CA ASP A 105 -11.28 17.19 13.73
C ASP A 105 -11.89 16.25 12.67
N LYS A 106 -12.79 15.35 13.07
CA LYS A 106 -13.38 14.34 12.20
C LYS A 106 -14.91 14.45 12.16
N PRO A 107 -15.53 14.53 10.97
CA PRO A 107 -16.99 14.50 10.86
C PRO A 107 -17.59 13.23 11.48
N LEU A 108 -18.72 13.34 12.19
CA LEU A 108 -19.39 12.21 12.86
C LEU A 108 -19.67 11.04 11.90
N GLU A 109 -20.02 11.36 10.66
CA GLU A 109 -20.34 10.41 9.60
C GLU A 109 -19.12 9.93 8.80
N ALA A 110 -17.90 10.25 9.23
CA ALA A 110 -16.68 9.76 8.60
C ALA A 110 -16.33 8.32 9.02
N VAL A 111 -15.80 7.56 8.07
CA VAL A 111 -15.30 6.19 8.28
C VAL A 111 -14.26 6.15 9.41
N ARG A 112 -14.29 5.11 10.26
CA ARG A 112 -13.39 4.90 11.39
C ARG A 112 -12.02 4.38 10.97
N LEU A 113 -10.98 4.65 11.77
CA LEU A 113 -9.68 4.02 11.57
C LEU A 113 -9.82 2.50 11.68
N GLY A 114 -9.13 1.77 10.81
CA GLY A 114 -9.21 0.30 10.76
C GLY A 114 -10.50 -0.24 10.14
N ALA A 115 -11.40 0.61 9.63
CA ALA A 115 -12.51 0.14 8.83
C ALA A 115 -12.00 -0.48 7.52
N GLU A 116 -12.57 -1.64 7.17
CA GLU A 116 -12.27 -2.32 5.93
C GLU A 116 -13.45 -2.22 4.98
N LEU A 117 -13.16 -2.01 3.70
CA LEU A 117 -14.17 -1.95 2.66
C LEU A 117 -14.40 -3.39 2.15
N PRO A 118 -15.61 -3.94 2.21
CA PRO A 118 -15.86 -5.30 1.78
C PRO A 118 -15.54 -5.41 0.29
N SER A 119 -14.93 -6.49 -0.17
CA SER A 119 -14.71 -6.68 -1.62
C SER A 119 -15.88 -7.41 -2.26
N LYS A 120 -16.09 -7.22 -3.56
CA LYS A 120 -17.12 -7.94 -4.31
C LYS A 120 -16.87 -9.45 -4.20
N THR A 121 -17.89 -10.18 -3.76
CA THR A 121 -17.82 -11.64 -3.63
C THR A 121 -18.01 -12.30 -5.00
N LEU A 122 -17.20 -13.30 -5.31
CA LEU A 122 -17.43 -14.17 -6.47
C LEU A 122 -18.70 -14.99 -6.23
N SER A 123 -19.80 -14.55 -6.83
CA SER A 123 -21.13 -15.17 -6.76
C SER A 123 -21.27 -16.40 -7.67
N GLN A 124 -22.45 -17.05 -7.68
CA GLN A 124 -22.77 -18.14 -8.61
C GLN A 124 -22.66 -17.76 -10.10
N ALA A 125 -22.73 -16.45 -10.42
CA ALA A 125 -22.50 -15.94 -11.78
C ALA A 125 -21.04 -16.11 -12.23
N HIS A 126 -20.10 -16.28 -11.29
CA HIS A 126 -18.67 -16.38 -11.55
C HIS A 126 -18.21 -17.85 -11.62
N THR A 127 -18.88 -18.64 -12.46
CA THR A 127 -18.56 -20.05 -12.67
C THR A 127 -17.97 -20.30 -14.05
N VAL A 128 -17.17 -21.35 -14.19
CA VAL A 128 -16.52 -21.71 -15.45
C VAL A 128 -17.58 -21.91 -16.55
N GLY A 129 -17.34 -21.30 -17.71
CA GLY A 129 -18.25 -21.29 -18.85
C GLY A 129 -19.20 -20.09 -18.89
N ASN A 130 -19.40 -19.39 -17.78
CA ASN A 130 -20.25 -18.21 -17.76
C ASN A 130 -19.62 -17.06 -18.53
N LYS A 131 -20.51 -16.18 -19.01
CA LYS A 131 -20.19 -15.02 -19.83
C LYS A 131 -20.38 -13.75 -19.03
N LEU A 132 -19.42 -12.84 -19.13
CA LEU A 132 -19.45 -11.54 -18.48
C LEU A 132 -19.32 -10.43 -19.53
N LEU A 133 -19.91 -9.27 -19.22
CA LEU A 133 -19.59 -8.01 -19.88
C LEU A 133 -18.77 -7.19 -18.89
N LEU A 134 -17.54 -6.84 -19.27
CA LEU A 134 -16.58 -6.18 -18.39
C LEU A 134 -15.92 -4.97 -19.03
N THR A 135 -15.43 -4.06 -18.21
CA THR A 135 -14.58 -2.94 -18.62
C THR A 135 -13.25 -3.06 -17.88
N ILE A 136 -12.14 -3.19 -18.60
CA ILE A 136 -10.80 -3.24 -17.98
C ILE A 136 -10.39 -1.83 -17.56
N THR A 137 -10.05 -1.68 -16.27
CA THR A 137 -9.76 -0.39 -15.64
C THR A 137 -8.26 -0.14 -15.50
N GLU A 138 -7.48 -1.17 -15.18
CA GLU A 138 -6.03 -1.06 -15.01
C GLU A 138 -5.34 -2.34 -15.51
N VAL A 139 -4.12 -2.20 -16.03
CA VAL A 139 -3.35 -3.33 -16.58
C VAL A 139 -1.89 -3.19 -16.15
N TYR A 140 -1.42 -4.17 -15.38
CA TYR A 140 0.02 -4.39 -15.18
C TYR A 140 0.58 -5.27 -16.31
N SER A 141 -0.07 -6.42 -16.57
CA SER A 141 0.28 -7.33 -17.66
C SER A 141 -0.97 -8.08 -18.16
N PRO A 142 -0.91 -8.83 -19.27
CA PRO A 142 -2.01 -9.74 -19.64
C PRO A 142 -2.40 -10.75 -18.55
N PHE A 143 -1.50 -11.08 -17.62
CA PHE A 143 -1.82 -11.95 -16.48
C PHE A 143 -2.32 -11.21 -15.23
N GLN A 144 -2.08 -9.91 -15.11
CA GLN A 144 -2.53 -9.10 -13.99
C GLN A 144 -3.19 -7.81 -14.50
N PHE A 145 -4.51 -7.82 -14.52
CA PHE A 145 -5.31 -6.64 -14.81
C PHE A 145 -6.50 -6.58 -13.87
N TRP A 146 -7.08 -5.39 -13.75
CA TRP A 146 -8.27 -5.13 -12.98
C TRP A 146 -9.41 -4.71 -13.89
N PHE A 147 -10.61 -5.12 -13.54
CA PHE A 147 -11.81 -4.82 -14.32
C PHE A 147 -13.01 -4.62 -13.41
N GLN A 148 -14.06 -4.05 -14.01
CA GLN A 148 -15.39 -3.90 -13.42
C GLN A 148 -16.38 -4.67 -14.29
N GLU A 149 -17.44 -5.22 -13.71
CA GLU A 149 -18.56 -5.72 -14.51
C GLU A 149 -19.44 -4.56 -14.95
N ALA A 150 -20.02 -4.66 -16.15
CA ALA A 150 -20.86 -3.61 -16.70
C ALA A 150 -22.11 -3.31 -15.83
N GLU A 151 -22.58 -4.28 -15.05
CA GLU A 151 -23.68 -4.10 -14.10
C GLU A 151 -23.36 -3.09 -12.98
N ASP A 152 -22.08 -2.96 -12.60
CA ASP A 152 -21.66 -2.05 -11.52
C ASP A 152 -21.57 -0.59 -11.97
N ALA A 153 -21.56 -0.33 -13.28
CA ALA A 153 -21.31 0.99 -13.85
C ALA A 153 -22.38 2.03 -13.45
N ALA A 154 -23.64 1.62 -13.28
CA ALA A 154 -24.69 2.53 -12.83
C ALA A 154 -24.50 2.93 -11.37
N MET A 155 -24.18 1.97 -10.50
CA MET A 155 -23.92 2.19 -9.08
C MET A 155 -22.69 3.09 -8.88
N LEU A 156 -21.60 2.82 -9.58
CA LEU A 156 -20.37 3.61 -9.47
C LEU A 156 -20.58 5.07 -9.91
N ARG A 157 -21.34 5.30 -11.01
CA ARG A 157 -21.70 6.64 -11.47
C ARG A 157 -22.54 7.39 -10.44
N GLN A 158 -23.53 6.72 -9.85
CA GLN A 158 -24.37 7.30 -8.81
C GLN A 158 -23.55 7.68 -7.58
N MET A 159 -22.69 6.77 -7.09
CA MET A 159 -21.80 7.04 -5.96
C MET A 159 -20.85 8.21 -6.25
N SER A 160 -20.26 8.27 -7.44
CA SER A 160 -19.37 9.36 -7.86
C SER A 160 -20.11 10.72 -7.86
N TYR A 161 -21.36 10.73 -8.34
CA TYR A 161 -22.20 11.93 -8.33
C TYR A 161 -22.55 12.39 -6.91
N GLU A 162 -22.92 11.45 -6.03
CA GLU A 162 -23.22 11.75 -4.63
C GLU A 162 -21.99 12.25 -3.85
N MET A 163 -20.81 11.67 -4.10
CA MET A 163 -19.54 12.15 -3.54
C MET A 163 -19.23 13.56 -4.05
N TYR A 164 -19.43 13.82 -5.35
CA TYR A 164 -19.22 15.15 -5.92
C TYR A 164 -20.10 16.21 -5.25
N ASN A 165 -21.39 15.93 -5.07
CA ASN A 165 -22.32 16.86 -4.42
C ASN A 165 -21.96 17.08 -2.94
N LEU A 166 -21.53 16.03 -2.23
CA LEU A 166 -21.15 16.14 -0.82
C LEU A 166 -19.88 16.96 -0.62
N TYR A 167 -18.84 16.69 -1.40
CA TYR A 167 -17.51 17.25 -1.16
C TYR A 167 -17.27 18.60 -1.82
N ASN A 168 -18.13 19.01 -2.75
CA ASN A 168 -18.05 20.32 -3.39
C ASN A 168 -19.17 21.28 -2.94
N ASP A 169 -19.95 20.95 -1.90
CA ASP A 169 -20.95 21.86 -1.35
C ASP A 169 -20.26 23.04 -0.62
N PRO A 170 -20.37 24.28 -1.11
CA PRO A 170 -19.75 25.44 -0.48
C PRO A 170 -20.35 25.80 0.88
N HIS A 171 -21.52 25.27 1.21
CA HIS A 171 -22.19 25.45 2.50
C HIS A 171 -22.07 24.22 3.41
N GLY A 172 -21.40 23.16 2.94
CA GLY A 172 -21.23 21.90 3.65
C GLY A 172 -20.13 21.94 4.73
N LEU A 173 -20.06 20.85 5.50
CA LEU A 173 -18.95 20.61 6.43
C LEU A 173 -17.64 20.42 5.65
N SER A 174 -16.52 20.82 6.25
CA SER A 174 -15.21 20.45 5.72
C SER A 174 -14.97 18.95 5.92
N TRP A 175 -14.67 18.25 4.84
CA TRP A 175 -14.35 16.83 4.86
C TRP A 175 -12.85 16.54 4.74
N ASN A 176 -11.99 17.58 4.83
CA ASN A 176 -10.54 17.44 4.68
C ASN A 176 -9.99 16.35 5.62
N LEU A 177 -9.17 15.46 5.10
CA LEU A 177 -8.58 14.40 5.91
C LEU A 177 -7.50 14.95 6.85
N ALA A 178 -7.76 14.93 8.15
CA ALA A 178 -6.78 15.40 9.14
C ALA A 178 -5.51 14.54 9.12
N LEU A 179 -4.34 15.16 9.31
CA LEU A 179 -3.01 14.53 9.18
C LEU A 179 -2.86 13.25 10.02
N TYR A 180 -3.47 13.20 11.19
CA TYR A 180 -3.48 12.00 12.03
C TYR A 180 -4.00 10.76 11.28
N PHE A 181 -5.02 10.90 10.43
CA PHE A 181 -5.62 9.79 9.68
C PHE A 181 -4.91 9.49 8.35
N VAL A 182 -3.92 10.30 7.97
CA VAL A 182 -3.10 10.08 6.77
C VAL A 182 -2.08 8.98 7.07
N ARG A 183 -2.52 7.73 6.97
CA ARG A 183 -1.67 6.56 7.24
C ARG A 183 -2.08 5.35 6.41
N PRO A 184 -1.15 4.42 6.12
CA PRO A 184 -1.46 3.21 5.36
C PRO A 184 -2.62 2.43 5.97
N GLY A 185 -3.49 1.90 5.10
CA GLY A 185 -4.69 1.16 5.45
C GLY A 185 -5.96 2.01 5.62
N TYR A 186 -5.84 3.33 5.81
CA TYR A 186 -7.02 4.18 6.00
C TYR A 186 -7.85 4.32 4.72
N ILE A 187 -9.17 4.19 4.84
CA ILE A 187 -10.12 4.37 3.73
C ILE A 187 -10.60 5.83 3.67
N CYS A 188 -10.39 6.47 2.53
CA CYS A 188 -10.70 7.88 2.29
C CYS A 188 -11.42 8.08 0.95
N ALA A 189 -11.94 9.30 0.75
CA ALA A 189 -12.30 9.80 -0.56
C ALA A 189 -11.08 10.51 -1.16
N ALA A 190 -10.75 10.20 -2.40
CA ALA A 190 -9.63 10.78 -3.12
C ALA A 190 -10.10 11.50 -4.38
N TYR A 191 -9.66 12.73 -4.58
CA TYR A 191 -9.95 13.51 -5.78
C TYR A 191 -8.83 13.38 -6.80
N HIS A 192 -9.09 12.67 -7.88
CA HIS A 192 -8.12 12.40 -8.94
C HIS A 192 -8.85 12.34 -10.29
N GLU A 193 -8.26 12.94 -11.34
CA GLU A 193 -8.84 13.00 -12.70
C GLU A 193 -10.25 13.59 -12.71
N CYS A 194 -10.46 14.65 -11.93
CA CYS A 194 -11.72 15.38 -11.79
C CYS A 194 -12.89 14.58 -11.20
N ILE A 195 -12.64 13.38 -10.64
CA ILE A 195 -13.66 12.56 -10.01
C ILE A 195 -13.25 12.17 -8.59
N TRP A 196 -14.25 12.04 -7.72
CA TRP A 196 -14.06 11.50 -6.38
C TRP A 196 -14.13 9.97 -6.45
N LYS A 197 -13.07 9.31 -5.99
CA LYS A 197 -12.96 7.85 -5.93
C LYS A 197 -12.86 7.41 -4.47
N ARG A 198 -13.37 6.23 -4.12
CA ARG A 198 -13.02 5.58 -2.85
C ARG A 198 -11.60 5.07 -2.95
N ALA A 199 -10.79 5.32 -1.94
CA ALA A 199 -9.39 4.96 -1.96
C ALA A 199 -8.91 4.47 -0.60
N ARG A 200 -7.87 3.65 -0.63
CA ARG A 200 -7.11 3.22 0.54
C ARG A 200 -5.74 3.85 0.47
N ILE A 201 -5.29 4.52 1.52
CA ILE A 201 -3.91 4.98 1.61
C ILE A 201 -3.01 3.75 1.68
N ILE A 202 -2.02 3.64 0.79
CA ILE A 202 -1.08 2.51 0.78
C ILE A 202 0.32 2.94 1.19
N ASN A 203 0.70 4.19 0.94
CA ASN A 203 1.99 4.73 1.36
C ASN A 203 1.90 6.23 1.69
N VAL A 204 2.76 6.70 2.59
CA VAL A 204 2.91 8.12 2.94
C VAL A 204 4.34 8.51 2.59
N LEU A 205 4.49 9.30 1.52
CA LEU A 205 5.80 9.66 0.96
C LEU A 205 6.39 10.88 1.70
N SER A 206 5.53 11.81 2.11
CA SER A 206 5.89 12.97 2.93
C SER A 206 4.67 13.48 3.69
N THR A 207 4.79 14.58 4.44
CA THR A 207 3.66 15.21 5.14
C THR A 207 2.53 15.65 4.21
N ASN A 208 2.83 15.91 2.93
CA ASN A 208 1.88 16.42 1.96
C ASN A 208 1.62 15.46 0.79
N GLU A 209 2.33 14.35 0.71
CA GLU A 209 2.30 13.46 -0.45
C GLU A 209 2.07 12.01 -0.02
N VAL A 210 1.13 11.37 -0.69
CA VAL A 210 0.66 10.03 -0.36
C VAL A 210 0.44 9.23 -1.63
N THR A 211 0.53 7.92 -1.50
CA THR A 211 0.07 7.00 -2.53
C THR A 211 -1.21 6.34 -2.05
N VAL A 212 -2.23 6.37 -2.90
CA VAL A 212 -3.52 5.72 -2.63
C VAL A 212 -3.81 4.65 -3.68
N TYR A 213 -4.55 3.62 -3.28
CA TYR A 213 -5.14 2.62 -4.14
C TYR A 213 -6.64 2.89 -4.29
N CYS A 214 -7.09 3.22 -5.50
CA CYS A 214 -8.50 3.42 -5.82
C CYS A 214 -9.21 2.07 -5.88
N VAL A 215 -9.88 1.69 -4.79
CA VAL A 215 -10.40 0.33 -4.56
C VAL A 215 -11.42 -0.13 -5.60
N ASP A 216 -12.09 0.80 -6.27
CA ASP A 216 -13.07 0.50 -7.30
C ASP A 216 -12.47 0.35 -8.70
N TYR A 217 -11.23 0.79 -8.90
CA TYR A 217 -10.59 0.87 -10.22
C TYR A 217 -9.33 0.01 -10.36
N GLY A 218 -8.78 -0.51 -9.27
CA GLY A 218 -7.51 -1.25 -9.32
C GLY A 218 -6.28 -0.37 -9.57
N GLN A 219 -6.46 0.95 -9.53
CA GLN A 219 -5.47 1.93 -9.93
C GLN A 219 -4.81 2.57 -8.70
N CYS A 220 -3.49 2.69 -8.72
CA CYS A 220 -2.76 3.48 -7.74
C CYS A 220 -2.52 4.91 -8.25
N ALA A 221 -2.53 5.88 -7.34
CA ALA A 221 -2.26 7.28 -7.66
C ALA A 221 -1.44 7.94 -6.55
N GLN A 222 -0.46 8.76 -6.96
CA GLN A 222 0.23 9.68 -6.06
C GLN A 222 -0.55 10.99 -6.00
N LEU A 223 -0.95 11.39 -4.80
CA LEU A 223 -1.81 12.55 -4.55
C LEU A 223 -1.25 13.39 -3.41
N THR A 224 -1.71 14.64 -3.35
CA THR A 224 -1.47 15.47 -2.17
C THR A 224 -2.51 15.22 -1.09
N THR A 225 -2.17 15.47 0.18
CA THR A 225 -3.12 15.35 1.31
C THR A 225 -4.35 16.25 1.15
N LYS A 226 -4.23 17.36 0.42
CA LYS A 226 -5.35 18.26 0.08
C LYS A 226 -6.38 17.65 -0.87
N GLN A 227 -6.01 16.58 -1.58
CA GLN A 227 -6.92 15.84 -2.45
C GLN A 227 -7.63 14.70 -1.70
N LEU A 228 -7.39 14.56 -0.40
CA LEU A 228 -8.02 13.54 0.42
C LEU A 228 -9.08 14.14 1.34
N ASN A 229 -10.23 13.49 1.34
CA ASN A 229 -11.31 13.73 2.27
C ASN A 229 -11.60 12.47 3.10
N PHE A 230 -12.13 12.67 4.30
CA PHE A 230 -12.82 11.63 5.04
C PHE A 230 -13.92 11.00 4.16
N LEU A 231 -13.91 9.67 4.06
CA LEU A 231 -15.00 8.98 3.38
C LEU A 231 -16.25 9.01 4.27
N HIS A 232 -17.40 9.38 3.72
CA HIS A 232 -18.67 9.29 4.43
C HIS A 232 -19.11 7.82 4.53
N LYS A 233 -19.57 7.37 5.71
CA LYS A 233 -19.92 5.97 6.02
C LYS A 233 -20.91 5.32 5.05
N ARG A 234 -21.92 6.06 4.54
CA ARG A 234 -22.85 5.59 3.49
C ARG A 234 -22.15 4.99 2.26
N PHE A 235 -20.96 5.48 1.91
CA PHE A 235 -20.19 4.96 0.79
C PHE A 235 -19.41 3.68 1.13
N MET A 236 -19.54 3.14 2.34
CA MET A 236 -19.02 1.83 2.74
C MET A 236 -20.04 0.70 2.53
N GLU A 237 -21.31 1.02 2.28
CA GLU A 237 -22.37 0.02 2.12
C GLU A 237 -22.17 -0.85 0.87
N GLN A 238 -21.58 -0.26 -0.17
CA GLN A 238 -21.25 -0.96 -1.41
C GLN A 238 -19.86 -1.61 -1.30
N PRO A 239 -19.66 -2.84 -1.81
CA PRO A 239 -18.33 -3.43 -1.84
C PRO A 239 -17.40 -2.71 -2.82
N ALA A 240 -16.09 -2.87 -2.65
CA ALA A 240 -15.09 -2.53 -3.66
C ALA A 240 -15.35 -3.40 -4.89
N ILE A 241 -15.66 -2.75 -6.01
CA ILE A 241 -16.14 -3.44 -7.22
C ILE A 241 -15.03 -3.86 -8.19
N SER A 242 -13.80 -3.38 -7.97
CA SER A 242 -12.67 -3.82 -8.81
C SER A 242 -12.40 -5.30 -8.58
N MET A 243 -12.38 -6.06 -9.67
CA MET A 243 -12.03 -7.48 -9.67
C MET A 243 -10.72 -7.72 -10.38
N ARG A 244 -10.07 -8.83 -10.02
CA ARG A 244 -8.76 -9.24 -10.52
C ARG A 244 -8.93 -10.23 -11.67
N GLY A 245 -8.20 -10.01 -12.76
CA GLY A 245 -8.32 -10.80 -13.98
C GLY A 245 -6.99 -11.29 -14.54
N THR A 246 -7.01 -12.49 -15.10
CA THR A 246 -5.88 -13.10 -15.82
C THR A 246 -6.37 -13.57 -17.20
N LEU A 247 -5.65 -13.19 -18.25
CA LEU A 247 -5.99 -13.58 -19.63
C LEU A 247 -5.59 -15.04 -19.86
N THR A 248 -6.52 -15.81 -20.40
CA THR A 248 -6.34 -17.26 -20.62
C THR A 248 -5.85 -17.61 -22.02
N ASP A 249 -5.52 -18.88 -22.22
CA ASP A 249 -5.11 -19.45 -23.51
C ASP A 249 -3.78 -18.89 -24.07
N VAL A 250 -3.07 -18.05 -23.31
CA VAL A 250 -1.79 -17.44 -23.67
C VAL A 250 -0.70 -17.61 -22.60
N TYR A 251 0.55 -17.44 -23.00
CA TYR A 251 1.71 -17.29 -22.12
C TYR A 251 2.75 -16.32 -22.72
N PRO A 252 3.60 -15.68 -21.90
CA PRO A 252 4.67 -14.80 -22.40
C PRO A 252 5.71 -15.59 -23.19
N LEU A 253 6.32 -14.97 -24.21
CA LEU A 253 7.33 -15.63 -25.06
C LEU A 253 8.70 -15.79 -24.39
N ASP A 254 8.90 -15.18 -23.22
CA ASP A 254 10.11 -15.23 -22.40
C ASP A 254 9.72 -15.40 -20.92
N TYR A 255 10.64 -15.16 -19.98
CA TYR A 255 10.42 -15.24 -18.54
C TYR A 255 9.25 -14.40 -18.03
N HIS A 256 8.91 -13.28 -18.69
CA HIS A 256 7.80 -12.40 -18.37
C HIS A 256 7.20 -11.75 -19.64
N TRP A 257 6.09 -11.02 -19.46
CA TRP A 257 5.43 -10.30 -20.55
C TRP A 257 6.25 -9.08 -20.98
N SER A 258 6.72 -9.07 -22.24
CA SER A 258 7.43 -7.89 -22.77
C SER A 258 6.57 -6.63 -22.71
N ALA A 259 7.22 -5.47 -22.55
CA ALA A 259 6.55 -4.17 -22.57
C ALA A 259 5.68 -3.96 -23.83
N ASN A 260 6.13 -4.48 -24.99
CA ASN A 260 5.37 -4.41 -26.24
C ASN A 260 4.09 -5.27 -26.20
N ALA A 261 4.16 -6.49 -25.65
CA ALA A 261 2.99 -7.35 -25.49
C ALA A 261 1.96 -6.71 -24.54
N THR A 262 2.42 -6.20 -23.40
CA THR A 262 1.59 -5.48 -22.42
C THR A 262 0.96 -4.23 -23.03
N LEU A 263 1.73 -3.42 -23.76
CA LEU A 263 1.22 -2.22 -24.42
C LEU A 263 0.19 -2.55 -25.51
N HIS A 264 0.40 -3.63 -26.25
CA HIS A 264 -0.57 -4.10 -27.25
C HIS A 264 -1.87 -4.54 -26.59
N PHE A 265 -1.79 -5.34 -25.52
CA PHE A 265 -2.96 -5.74 -24.73
C PHE A 265 -3.71 -4.51 -24.19
N LYS A 266 -2.98 -3.54 -23.59
CA LYS A 266 -3.55 -2.25 -23.14
C LYS A 266 -4.34 -1.56 -24.26
N ARG A 267 -3.82 -1.52 -25.49
CA ARG A 267 -4.53 -0.91 -26.64
C ARG A 267 -5.81 -1.67 -27.01
N LEU A 268 -5.78 -3.00 -26.99
CA LEU A 268 -6.94 -3.82 -27.31
C LEU A 268 -8.07 -3.65 -26.30
N VAL A 269 -7.76 -3.46 -25.01
CA VAL A 269 -8.77 -3.43 -23.94
C VAL A 269 -9.20 -2.04 -23.48
N ARG A 270 -8.48 -0.99 -23.89
CA ARG A 270 -8.70 0.39 -23.40
C ARG A 270 -10.09 0.94 -23.76
N GLN A 271 -10.76 1.47 -22.73
CA GLN A 271 -11.96 2.34 -22.83
C GLN A 271 -13.14 1.75 -23.62
N ARG A 272 -13.40 0.45 -23.43
CA ARG A 272 -14.54 -0.23 -24.07
C ARG A 272 -15.04 -1.37 -23.22
N ASP A 273 -16.32 -1.69 -23.43
CA ASP A 273 -16.94 -2.87 -22.85
C ASP A 273 -16.58 -4.09 -23.69
N LEU A 274 -16.16 -5.15 -23.02
CA LEU A 274 -15.64 -6.37 -23.61
C LEU A 274 -16.41 -7.57 -23.08
N TYR A 275 -16.58 -8.57 -23.94
CA TYR A 275 -17.20 -9.83 -23.56
C TYR A 275 -16.13 -10.79 -23.06
N ALA A 276 -16.44 -11.55 -22.02
CA ALA A 276 -15.50 -12.50 -21.47
C ALA A 276 -16.16 -13.84 -21.19
N ILE A 277 -15.41 -14.93 -21.34
CA ILE A 277 -15.81 -16.28 -20.90
C ILE A 277 -14.88 -16.67 -19.76
N ILE A 278 -15.45 -17.06 -18.62
CA ILE A 278 -14.69 -17.55 -17.47
C ILE A 278 -14.19 -18.96 -17.79
N LYS A 279 -12.88 -19.17 -17.70
CA LYS A 279 -12.22 -20.47 -17.95
C LYS A 279 -11.78 -21.17 -16.68
N ASP A 280 -11.46 -20.40 -15.64
CA ASP A 280 -11.04 -20.91 -14.33
C ASP A 280 -11.27 -19.80 -13.28
N THR A 281 -11.28 -20.17 -12.00
CA THR A 281 -11.44 -19.22 -10.89
C THR A 281 -10.48 -19.51 -9.74
N ASP A 282 -10.00 -18.45 -9.09
CA ASP A 282 -9.35 -18.53 -7.79
C ASP A 282 -10.24 -17.86 -6.75
N LEU A 283 -10.87 -18.64 -5.88
CA LEU A 283 -11.77 -18.09 -4.86
C LEU A 283 -11.00 -17.50 -3.67
N GLU A 284 -9.78 -17.97 -3.41
CA GLU A 284 -8.95 -17.51 -2.30
C GLU A 284 -8.35 -16.14 -2.62
N GLU A 285 -7.73 -16.03 -3.80
CA GLU A 285 -7.13 -14.78 -4.29
C GLU A 285 -8.12 -13.87 -5.02
N ARG A 286 -9.36 -14.35 -5.24
CA ARG A 286 -10.47 -13.68 -5.94
C ARG A 286 -10.11 -13.26 -7.36
N ILE A 287 -9.54 -14.18 -8.12
CA ILE A 287 -9.08 -13.96 -9.50
C ILE A 287 -10.00 -14.71 -10.47
N LEU A 288 -10.44 -14.04 -11.53
CA LEU A 288 -11.09 -14.68 -12.66
C LEU A 288 -10.10 -14.88 -13.81
N PHE A 289 -9.97 -16.11 -14.26
CA PHE A 289 -9.24 -16.44 -15.47
C PHE A 289 -10.21 -16.37 -16.63
N VAL A 290 -10.08 -15.34 -17.47
CA VAL A 290 -11.04 -15.05 -18.54
C VAL A 290 -10.40 -15.11 -19.92
N ASN A 291 -11.16 -15.58 -20.90
CA ASN A 291 -10.87 -15.33 -22.31
C ASN A 291 -11.73 -14.16 -22.78
N ILE A 292 -11.14 -13.17 -23.45
CA ILE A 292 -11.75 -11.86 -23.72
C ILE A 292 -11.99 -11.68 -25.21
N PHE A 293 -13.12 -11.06 -25.56
CA PHE A 293 -13.63 -10.86 -26.90
C PHE A 293 -14.16 -9.44 -27.06
N GLU A 294 -14.00 -8.87 -28.25
CA GLU A 294 -14.50 -7.52 -28.56
C GLU A 294 -16.01 -7.49 -28.79
N ILE A 295 -16.56 -8.59 -29.31
CA ILE A 295 -17.97 -8.71 -29.71
C ILE A 295 -18.63 -9.95 -29.10
N SER A 296 -19.96 -9.91 -29.00
CA SER A 296 -20.78 -10.89 -28.30
C SER A 296 -20.96 -12.23 -29.03
N ASP A 297 -20.43 -12.37 -30.24
CA ASP A 297 -20.40 -13.64 -30.96
C ASP A 297 -19.27 -14.57 -30.48
N PHE A 298 -18.38 -14.06 -29.62
CA PHE A 298 -17.24 -14.77 -29.06
C PHE A 298 -16.29 -15.33 -30.14
N GLN A 299 -16.17 -14.63 -31.27
CA GLN A 299 -15.18 -14.92 -32.30
C GLN A 299 -13.93 -14.07 -32.09
N HIS A 300 -12.77 -14.64 -32.44
CA HIS A 300 -11.46 -13.97 -32.40
C HIS A 300 -11.10 -13.35 -31.05
N SER A 301 -10.73 -14.20 -30.10
CA SER A 301 -10.30 -13.75 -28.78
C SER A 301 -9.11 -12.78 -28.84
N ILE A 302 -9.01 -11.90 -27.84
CA ILE A 302 -7.82 -11.07 -27.63
C ILE A 302 -6.57 -11.94 -27.47
N SER A 303 -6.71 -13.12 -26.86
CA SER A 303 -5.68 -14.15 -26.78
C SER A 303 -5.17 -14.58 -28.17
N GLU A 304 -6.07 -14.91 -29.10
CA GLU A 304 -5.71 -15.22 -30.50
C GLU A 304 -5.04 -14.05 -31.21
N GLN A 305 -5.47 -12.81 -30.94
CA GLN A 305 -4.86 -11.62 -31.53
C GLN A 305 -3.41 -11.43 -31.06
N LEU A 306 -3.13 -11.61 -29.77
CA LEU A 306 -1.77 -11.57 -29.23
C LEU A 306 -0.88 -12.67 -29.82
N ILE A 307 -1.41 -13.88 -30.00
CA ILE A 307 -0.69 -14.99 -30.63
C ILE A 307 -0.39 -14.68 -32.10
N SER A 308 -1.40 -14.22 -32.85
CA SER A 308 -1.26 -13.88 -34.27
C SER A 308 -0.27 -12.74 -34.51
N ALA A 309 -0.21 -11.78 -33.57
CA ALA A 309 0.77 -10.70 -33.56
C ALA A 309 2.18 -11.14 -33.12
N ARG A 310 2.39 -12.42 -32.76
CA ARG A 310 3.64 -12.97 -32.20
C ARG A 310 4.09 -12.26 -30.93
N LEU A 311 3.13 -11.88 -30.09
CA LEU A 311 3.35 -11.25 -28.79
C LEU A 311 3.09 -12.22 -27.61
N ALA A 312 2.47 -13.36 -27.90
CA ALA A 312 2.18 -14.42 -26.94
C ALA A 312 2.32 -15.81 -27.58
N GLY A 313 2.58 -16.82 -26.77
CA GLY A 313 2.45 -18.22 -27.16
C GLY A 313 1.09 -18.79 -26.76
N PHE A 314 0.63 -19.85 -27.44
CA PHE A 314 -0.61 -20.55 -27.10
C PHE A 314 -0.44 -21.48 -25.91
N SER A 315 -1.22 -21.28 -24.85
CA SER A 315 -1.17 -22.09 -23.63
C SER A 315 -2.09 -23.30 -23.70
N ARG A 316 -1.54 -24.50 -23.49
CA ARG A 316 -2.33 -25.75 -23.38
C ARG A 316 -2.84 -26.02 -21.96
N ASN A 317 -2.44 -25.23 -20.97
CA ASN A 317 -2.76 -25.49 -19.56
C ASN A 317 -4.27 -25.45 -19.26
N TYR A 318 -5.05 -24.81 -20.14
CA TYR A 318 -6.51 -24.72 -20.04
C TYR A 318 -7.24 -25.88 -20.73
N SER A 319 -6.52 -26.80 -21.39
CA SER A 319 -7.13 -27.95 -22.08
C SER A 319 -7.50 -29.07 -21.10
N ASP A 320 -8.61 -29.75 -21.39
CA ASP A 320 -9.08 -30.88 -20.58
C ASP A 320 -8.04 -32.00 -20.47
N GLU A 321 -7.27 -32.26 -21.54
CA GLU A 321 -6.22 -33.27 -21.55
C GLU A 321 -5.10 -32.94 -20.57
N THR A 322 -4.65 -31.68 -20.58
CA THR A 322 -3.56 -31.22 -19.71
C THR A 322 -4.02 -31.21 -18.25
N ILE A 323 -5.22 -30.72 -17.97
CA ILE A 323 -5.80 -30.70 -16.62
C ILE A 323 -5.96 -32.13 -16.08
N LYS A 324 -6.46 -33.07 -16.90
CA LYS A 324 -6.58 -34.49 -16.52
C LYS A 324 -5.21 -35.12 -16.24
N ALA A 325 -4.19 -34.83 -17.06
CA ALA A 325 -2.82 -35.30 -16.84
C ALA A 325 -2.22 -34.79 -15.52
N HIS A 326 -2.71 -33.65 -15.02
CA HIS A 326 -2.30 -33.05 -13.74
C HIS A 326 -3.34 -33.26 -12.63
N ASN A 327 -3.97 -34.44 -12.58
CA ASN A 327 -4.91 -34.86 -11.53
C ASN A 327 -6.10 -33.90 -11.35
N GLY A 328 -6.63 -33.38 -12.46
CA GLY A 328 -7.77 -32.46 -12.45
C GLY A 328 -7.41 -31.04 -12.01
N ARG A 329 -6.13 -30.70 -11.93
CA ARG A 329 -5.66 -29.35 -11.54
C ARG A 329 -4.96 -28.68 -12.71
N ARG A 330 -5.33 -27.42 -12.97
CA ARG A 330 -4.59 -26.58 -13.91
C ARG A 330 -3.24 -26.18 -13.33
N VAL A 331 -2.18 -26.40 -14.10
CA VAL A 331 -0.85 -25.88 -13.79
C VAL A 331 -0.80 -24.40 -14.17
N ARG A 332 -0.54 -23.54 -13.20
CA ARG A 332 -0.34 -22.10 -13.43
C ARG A 332 1.11 -21.78 -13.75
N TYR A 333 1.34 -20.85 -14.66
CA TYR A 333 2.65 -20.26 -14.88
C TYR A 333 3.09 -19.48 -13.65
N ILE A 334 4.40 -19.41 -13.42
CA ILE A 334 4.98 -18.62 -12.33
C ILE A 334 4.51 -17.16 -12.43
N ARG A 335 4.51 -16.59 -13.64
CA ARG A 335 4.05 -15.23 -13.91
C ARG A 335 2.53 -15.03 -13.86
N GLU A 336 1.72 -16.09 -13.71
CA GLU A 336 0.31 -15.93 -13.31
C GLU A 336 0.17 -15.71 -11.80
N ARG A 337 1.17 -16.11 -11.00
CA ARG A 337 1.15 -15.98 -9.54
C ARG A 337 1.95 -14.79 -9.03
N LEU A 338 3.03 -14.43 -9.73
CA LEU A 338 3.99 -13.43 -9.29
C LEU A 338 4.31 -12.41 -10.39
N PRO A 339 4.30 -11.10 -10.08
CA PRO A 339 3.93 -10.52 -8.78
C PRO A 339 2.45 -10.78 -8.47
N SER A 340 2.12 -10.97 -7.19
CA SER A 340 0.72 -11.18 -6.80
C SER A 340 -0.05 -9.86 -6.92
N PHE A 341 -1.38 -9.94 -7.04
CA PHE A 341 -2.21 -8.74 -7.04
C PHE A 341 -2.00 -7.90 -5.78
N ASP A 342 -1.92 -8.51 -4.60
CA ASP A 342 -1.65 -7.79 -3.35
C ASP A 342 -0.34 -6.99 -3.40
N MET A 343 0.72 -7.56 -3.98
CA MET A 343 2.00 -6.86 -4.14
C MET A 343 1.87 -5.63 -5.04
N LEU A 344 1.11 -5.76 -6.13
CA LEU A 344 0.87 -4.66 -7.07
C LEU A 344 -0.04 -3.58 -6.46
N GLU A 345 -1.10 -3.97 -5.76
CA GLU A 345 -2.05 -3.07 -5.11
C GLU A 345 -1.44 -2.29 -3.94
N GLN A 346 -0.36 -2.80 -3.34
CA GLN A 346 0.42 -2.11 -2.32
C GLN A 346 1.59 -1.29 -2.89
N GLN A 347 1.79 -1.28 -4.22
CA GLN A 347 2.97 -0.73 -4.88
C GLN A 347 4.30 -1.18 -4.23
N LEU A 348 4.40 -2.46 -3.86
CA LEU A 348 5.68 -3.02 -3.41
C LEU A 348 6.72 -3.03 -4.54
N PHE A 349 6.27 -2.85 -5.78
CA PHE A 349 7.08 -2.90 -7.00
C PHE A 349 6.82 -1.68 -7.88
N VAL A 350 7.88 -1.15 -8.49
CA VAL A 350 7.81 -0.04 -9.43
C VAL A 350 7.64 -0.61 -10.83
N ALA A 351 6.41 -0.58 -11.34
CA ALA A 351 5.97 -1.30 -12.54
C ALA A 351 6.61 -0.87 -13.88
N ASP A 352 7.36 0.22 -13.92
CA ASP A 352 7.70 0.92 -15.17
C ASP A 352 9.17 0.79 -15.61
N SER A 353 9.94 -0.20 -15.12
CA SER A 353 11.31 -0.40 -15.62
C SER A 353 11.60 -1.84 -16.03
N ASP A 354 12.09 -2.03 -17.26
CA ASP A 354 12.56 -3.34 -17.74
C ASP A 354 13.62 -3.94 -16.79
N LYS A 355 14.45 -3.09 -16.19
CA LYS A 355 15.43 -3.47 -15.14
C LYS A 355 14.78 -4.15 -13.94
N TYR A 356 13.58 -3.72 -13.57
CA TYR A 356 12.84 -4.31 -12.46
C TYR A 356 12.32 -5.71 -12.84
N GLU A 357 11.76 -5.90 -14.04
CA GLU A 357 11.31 -7.22 -14.49
C GLU A 357 12.47 -8.21 -14.55
N GLU A 358 13.64 -7.80 -15.06
CA GLU A 358 14.86 -8.62 -15.08
C GLU A 358 15.33 -8.97 -13.65
N MET A 359 15.33 -8.00 -12.73
CA MET A 359 15.65 -8.26 -11.33
C MET A 359 14.66 -9.25 -10.70
N PHE A 360 13.37 -9.11 -11.00
CA PHE A 360 12.32 -9.96 -10.48
C PHE A 360 12.38 -11.38 -11.07
N ASP A 361 12.74 -11.54 -12.35
CA ASP A 361 13.05 -12.82 -12.98
C ASP A 361 14.18 -13.55 -12.24
N ASN A 362 15.28 -12.85 -11.97
CA ASN A 362 16.43 -13.39 -11.25
C ASN A 362 16.09 -13.88 -9.84
N ILE A 363 15.04 -13.34 -9.20
CA ILE A 363 14.56 -13.80 -7.90
C ILE A 363 13.66 -15.02 -8.07
N VAL A 364 12.61 -14.91 -8.88
CA VAL A 364 11.54 -15.91 -8.91
C VAL A 364 11.94 -17.19 -9.64
N TYR A 365 12.78 -17.09 -10.67
CA TYR A 365 13.29 -18.25 -11.40
C TYR A 365 14.59 -18.83 -10.81
N ASN A 366 15.09 -18.25 -9.71
CA ASN A 366 16.26 -18.83 -9.03
C ASN A 366 15.92 -20.22 -8.47
N SER A 367 16.70 -21.23 -8.85
CA SER A 367 16.53 -22.60 -8.34
C SER A 367 16.58 -22.72 -6.82
N GLN A 368 17.25 -21.77 -6.15
CA GLN A 368 17.33 -21.68 -4.70
C GLN A 368 16.13 -21.00 -4.06
N PHE A 369 15.37 -20.20 -4.81
CA PHE A 369 14.17 -19.55 -4.31
C PHE A 369 13.23 -20.59 -3.72
N TYR A 370 12.88 -21.64 -4.47
CA TYR A 370 11.98 -22.66 -3.96
C TYR A 370 12.56 -23.58 -2.89
N LYS A 371 13.90 -23.66 -2.75
CA LYS A 371 14.56 -24.50 -1.73
C LYS A 371 14.80 -23.78 -0.42
N HIS A 372 14.97 -22.45 -0.47
CA HIS A 372 15.40 -21.64 0.66
C HIS A 372 14.46 -20.47 0.97
N PHE A 373 13.39 -20.27 0.18
CA PHE A 373 12.36 -19.28 0.52
C PHE A 373 11.66 -19.70 1.81
N VAL A 374 12.03 -19.01 2.88
CA VAL A 374 11.28 -18.97 4.13
C VAL A 374 10.42 -17.73 4.02
N ALA A 375 9.10 -17.93 3.88
CA ALA A 375 8.15 -16.82 3.95
C ALA A 375 8.51 -16.00 5.20
N PRO A 376 8.75 -14.69 5.07
CA PRO A 376 9.08 -13.87 6.24
C PRO A 376 7.98 -14.11 7.26
N LYS A 377 8.36 -14.47 8.50
CA LYS A 377 7.40 -14.56 9.59
C LYS A 377 6.82 -13.16 9.75
N LEU A 378 5.66 -12.91 9.14
CA LEU A 378 4.84 -11.75 9.42
C LEU A 378 4.32 -11.96 10.83
N THR A 379 5.17 -11.63 11.81
CA THR A 379 4.67 -11.29 13.13
C THR A 379 3.66 -10.19 12.86
N ASN A 380 2.39 -10.39 13.22
CA ASN A 380 1.70 -9.24 13.76
C ASN A 380 2.61 -8.77 14.91
N PRO A 381 3.39 -7.69 14.75
CA PRO A 381 4.52 -7.40 15.64
C PRO A 381 4.03 -7.11 17.06
N PHE A 382 2.77 -6.68 17.17
CA PHE A 382 2.06 -6.51 18.42
C PHE A 382 1.75 -7.84 19.09
N ARG A 383 1.35 -8.88 18.34
CA ARG A 383 0.93 -10.16 18.92
C ARG A 383 2.10 -10.93 19.55
N TYR A 384 3.24 -10.99 18.87
CA TYR A 384 4.43 -11.65 19.44
C TYR A 384 4.95 -10.92 20.69
N LYS A 385 5.06 -9.58 20.66
CA LYS A 385 5.48 -8.78 21.81
C LYS A 385 4.46 -8.82 22.96
N LEU A 386 3.17 -8.88 22.65
CA LEU A 386 2.09 -9.00 23.64
C LEU A 386 2.09 -10.37 24.30
N GLU A 387 2.26 -11.45 23.53
CA GLU A 387 2.36 -12.82 24.05
C GLU A 387 3.61 -12.99 24.93
N GLU A 388 4.75 -12.40 24.55
CA GLU A 388 5.98 -12.37 25.36
C GLU A 388 5.83 -11.53 26.64
N ALA A 389 5.20 -10.35 26.55
CA ALA A 389 4.93 -9.50 27.70
C ALA A 389 3.96 -10.16 28.70
N LEU A 390 2.90 -10.83 28.19
CA LEU A 390 1.95 -11.57 29.01
C LEU A 390 2.59 -12.79 29.66
N ALA A 391 3.45 -13.52 28.95
CA ALA A 391 4.17 -14.66 29.50
C ALA A 391 5.13 -14.25 30.64
N ASN A 392 5.92 -13.19 30.43
CA ASN A 392 6.82 -12.64 31.44
C ASN A 392 6.07 -12.06 32.66
N TRP A 393 4.92 -11.43 32.42
CA TRP A 393 4.06 -10.92 33.49
C TRP A 393 3.42 -12.06 34.30
N LEU A 394 2.92 -13.12 33.65
CA LEU A 394 2.35 -14.31 34.28
C LEU A 394 3.36 -15.04 35.16
N GLU A 395 4.62 -15.13 34.75
CA GLU A 395 5.67 -15.74 35.56
C GLU A 395 5.98 -14.92 36.82
N LYS A 396 6.07 -13.59 36.69
CA LYS A 396 6.24 -12.68 37.84
C LYS A 396 5.02 -12.66 38.77
N PHE A 397 3.82 -12.83 38.23
CA PHE A 397 2.58 -12.91 39.00
C PHE A 397 2.51 -14.21 39.81
N LYS A 398 2.83 -15.35 39.18
CA LYS A 398 2.88 -16.67 39.86
C LYS A 398 3.89 -16.68 41.01
N ARG A 399 5.10 -16.17 40.80
CA ARG A 399 6.12 -16.07 41.86
C ARG A 399 5.67 -15.18 43.03
N ARG A 400 4.99 -14.06 42.75
CA ARG A 400 4.42 -13.19 43.80
C ARG A 400 3.32 -13.89 44.60
N LYS A 401 2.42 -14.59 43.92
CA LYS A 401 1.35 -15.36 44.57
C LYS A 401 1.89 -16.51 45.42
N GLU A 402 2.94 -17.18 44.96
CA GLU A 402 3.62 -18.25 45.70
C GLU A 402 4.32 -17.69 46.95
N LEU A 403 4.98 -16.53 46.84
CA LEU A 403 5.60 -15.84 47.98
C LEU A 403 4.55 -15.35 48.99
N GLU A 404 3.44 -14.78 48.54
CA GLU A 404 2.30 -14.36 49.38
C GLU A 404 1.60 -15.56 50.06
N MET A 405 1.48 -16.70 49.38
CA MET A 405 0.91 -17.92 49.98
C MET A 405 1.88 -18.58 50.98
N SER A 406 3.19 -18.51 50.74
CA SER A 406 4.23 -19.05 51.63
C SER A 406 4.51 -18.19 52.87
N SER A 407 4.00 -16.96 52.91
CA SER A 407 4.11 -16.04 54.05
C SER A 407 2.88 -16.03 54.95
N ILE A 408 1.83 -16.80 54.59
CA ILE A 408 0.58 -16.97 55.35
C ILE A 408 0.50 -18.37 55.99
N SER A 409 1.40 -19.30 55.61
CA SER A 409 1.63 -20.61 56.25
C SER A 409 2.81 -20.55 57.21
#